data_AF-A0AA86V5Q3-F1
#
_entry.id   AF-A0AA86V5Q3-F1
#
_cell.length_a   1.000
_cell.length_b   1.000
_cell.length_c   1.000
_cell.angle_alpha   90.00
_cell.angle_beta   90.00
_cell.angle_gamma   90.00
#
_symmetry.space_group_name_H-M   'P 1'
#
loop_
_entity.id
_entity.type
_entity.pdbx_description
1 polymer ?
#
loop_
_entity_poly.entity_id
_entity_poly.type
_entity_poly.pdbx_seq_one_letter_code
_entity_poly.pdbx_strand_id
1 'polypeptide(L)'
;MDISKHARKFTEHDRQCIVDIIIEKGDTRKVKEEADKLFKCCRGSIQNIWNTYKNEGRIKPSYSKGVQKTFKKSDRLIIKNIAVGDPFLRNRLIAHRYYLLTGKLVSLRTITRILKEFE
;
A
#
# COMPACT_ATOMS: atom_id res chain seq x y z
N MET A 1 13.43 0.72 -32.86
CA MET A 1 13.05 -0.49 -32.09
C MET A 1 13.10 -0.13 -30.61
N ASP A 2 11.95 0.23 -30.04
CA ASP A 2 11.80 0.55 -28.62
C ASP A 2 11.68 -0.77 -27.85
N ILE A 3 12.78 -1.25 -27.30
CA ILE A 3 12.76 -2.34 -26.31
C ILE A 3 12.31 -1.69 -25.01
N SER A 4 11.00 -1.49 -24.87
CA SER A 4 10.42 -0.99 -23.63
C SER A 4 11.00 -1.81 -22.49
N LYS A 5 11.65 -1.10 -21.55
CA LYS A 5 12.23 -1.62 -20.32
C LYS A 5 11.12 -2.23 -19.46
N HIS A 6 10.63 -3.39 -19.84
CA HIS A 6 9.77 -4.19 -18.99
C HIS A 6 10.65 -4.69 -17.85
N ALA A 7 10.64 -3.95 -16.75
CA ALA A 7 11.26 -4.38 -15.51
C ALA A 7 10.65 -5.74 -15.14
N ARG A 8 11.42 -6.82 -15.35
CA ARG A 8 11.02 -8.17 -14.96
C ARG A 8 10.74 -8.15 -13.46
N LYS A 9 9.52 -8.51 -13.06
CA LYS A 9 9.20 -8.73 -11.65
C LYS A 9 9.95 -10.00 -11.20
N PHE A 10 10.75 -9.89 -10.15
CA PHE A 10 11.40 -11.06 -9.54
C PHE A 10 10.33 -12.04 -9.04
N THR A 11 10.43 -13.30 -9.46
CA THR A 11 9.61 -14.38 -8.93
C THR A 11 9.98 -14.68 -7.48
N GLU A 12 9.13 -15.41 -6.75
CA GLU A 12 9.45 -15.83 -5.38
C GLU A 12 10.73 -16.68 -5.34
N HIS A 13 10.94 -17.52 -6.35
CA HIS A 13 12.17 -18.30 -6.53
C HIS A 13 13.40 -17.41 -6.74
N ASP A 14 13.34 -16.43 -7.66
CA ASP A 14 14.45 -15.49 -7.89
C ASP A 14 14.85 -14.76 -6.58
N ARG A 15 13.86 -14.36 -5.79
CA ARG A 15 14.06 -13.65 -4.52
C ARG A 15 14.66 -14.58 -3.45
N GLN A 16 14.24 -15.85 -3.40
CA GLN A 16 14.82 -16.85 -2.51
C GLN A 16 16.29 -17.09 -2.83
N CYS A 17 16.64 -17.32 -4.11
CA CYS A 17 18.03 -17.52 -4.51
C CYS A 17 18.90 -16.31 -4.15
N ILE A 18 18.39 -15.07 -4.32
CA ILE A 18 19.12 -13.87 -3.91
C ILE A 18 19.35 -13.86 -2.39
N VAL A 19 18.37 -14.22 -1.57
CA VAL A 19 18.52 -14.29 -0.12
C VAL A 19 19.54 -15.36 0.28
N ASP A 20 19.48 -16.54 -0.32
CA ASP A 20 20.39 -17.65 -0.02
C ASP A 20 21.84 -17.27 -0.32
N ILE A 21 22.10 -16.62 -1.47
CA ILE A 21 23.42 -16.11 -1.83
C ILE A 21 23.90 -15.05 -0.82
N ILE A 22 23.02 -14.19 -0.31
CA ILE A 22 23.39 -13.20 0.72
C ILE A 22 23.77 -13.89 2.04
N ILE A 23 22.99 -14.89 2.47
CA ILE A 23 23.25 -15.64 3.70
C ILE A 23 24.58 -16.38 3.60
N GLU A 24 24.85 -17.04 2.47
CA GLU A 24 26.09 -17.79 2.24
C GLU A 24 27.33 -16.89 2.21
N LYS A 25 27.24 -15.71 1.58
CA LYS A 25 28.38 -14.79 1.43
C LYS A 25 28.58 -13.87 2.63
N GLY A 26 27.55 -13.67 3.47
CA GLY A 26 27.56 -12.77 4.63
C GLY A 26 27.67 -11.26 4.29
N ASP A 27 27.80 -10.88 3.01
CA ASP A 27 27.97 -9.49 2.59
C ASP A 27 27.23 -9.17 1.28
N THR A 28 26.22 -8.30 1.40
CA THR A 28 25.44 -7.76 0.27
C THR A 28 26.27 -7.07 -0.83
N ARG A 29 27.48 -6.58 -0.53
CA ARG A 29 28.35 -5.92 -1.52
C ARG A 29 28.95 -6.92 -2.50
N LYS A 30 29.37 -8.09 -2.01
CA LYS A 30 29.91 -9.18 -2.83
C LYS A 30 28.84 -9.83 -3.69
N VAL A 31 27.60 -9.88 -3.18
CA VAL A 31 26.44 -10.46 -3.86
C VAL A 31 26.03 -9.65 -5.09
N LYS A 32 26.33 -8.34 -5.14
CA LYS A 32 25.96 -7.49 -6.27
C LYS A 32 26.49 -8.03 -7.61
N GLU A 33 27.77 -8.41 -7.66
CA GLU A 33 28.40 -8.84 -8.93
C GLU A 33 27.85 -10.18 -9.42
N GLU A 34 27.54 -11.08 -8.49
CA GLU A 34 27.02 -12.41 -8.78
C GLU A 34 25.52 -12.36 -9.12
N ALA A 35 24.74 -11.61 -8.35
CA ALA A 35 23.33 -11.44 -8.59
C ALA A 35 23.03 -10.61 -9.85
N ASP A 36 23.88 -9.65 -10.22
CA ASP A 36 23.79 -8.93 -11.50
C ASP A 36 24.00 -9.88 -12.70
N LYS A 37 25.00 -10.78 -12.61
CA LYS A 37 25.25 -11.80 -13.64
C LYS A 37 24.11 -12.81 -13.76
N LEU A 38 23.56 -13.29 -12.64
CA LEU A 38 22.56 -14.36 -12.60
C LEU A 38 21.14 -13.84 -12.87
N PHE A 39 20.76 -12.70 -12.29
CA PHE A 39 19.37 -12.23 -12.27
C PHE A 39 19.18 -10.89 -13.00
N LYS A 40 20.24 -10.25 -13.52
CA LYS A 40 20.21 -8.91 -14.12
C LYS A 40 19.51 -7.90 -13.21
N CYS A 41 19.84 -7.94 -11.92
CA CYS A 41 19.17 -7.17 -10.88
C CYS A 41 20.04 -6.01 -10.40
N CYS A 42 19.42 -4.84 -10.20
CA CYS A 42 20.16 -3.69 -9.69
C CYS A 42 20.36 -3.80 -8.17
N ARG A 43 21.42 -3.15 -7.66
CA ARG A 43 21.75 -3.13 -6.22
C ARG A 43 20.56 -2.71 -5.34
N GLY A 44 19.74 -1.78 -5.81
CA GLY A 44 18.54 -1.34 -5.09
C GLY A 44 17.50 -2.45 -4.90
N SER A 45 17.31 -3.31 -5.91
CA SER A 45 16.42 -4.48 -5.82
C SER A 45 16.95 -5.51 -4.83
N ILE A 46 18.25 -5.81 -4.86
CA ILE A 46 18.90 -6.73 -3.92
C ILE A 46 18.72 -6.23 -2.49
N GLN A 47 19.02 -4.95 -2.24
CA GLN A 47 18.87 -4.34 -0.91
C GLN A 47 17.41 -4.38 -0.43
N ASN A 48 16.45 -4.13 -1.32
CA ASN A 48 15.04 -4.18 -0.98
C ASN A 48 14.60 -5.60 -0.59
N ILE A 49 14.99 -6.62 -1.39
CA ILE A 49 14.71 -8.03 -1.08
C ILE A 49 15.33 -8.43 0.26
N TRP A 50 16.58 -8.06 0.49
CA TRP A 50 17.27 -8.32 1.76
C TRP A 50 16.58 -7.67 2.95
N ASN A 51 16.19 -6.40 2.82
CA ASN A 51 15.49 -5.68 3.87
C ASN A 51 14.12 -6.30 4.16
N THR A 52 13.36 -6.72 3.13
CA THR A 52 12.09 -7.43 3.31
C THR A 52 12.31 -8.74 4.08
N TYR A 53 13.32 -9.53 3.71
CA TYR A 53 13.66 -10.75 4.42
C TYR A 53 14.04 -10.50 5.88
N LYS A 54 14.94 -9.54 6.13
CA LYS A 54 15.40 -9.21 7.49
C LYS A 54 14.29 -8.69 8.39
N ASN A 55 13.38 -7.87 7.85
CA ASN A 55 12.34 -7.21 8.64
C ASN A 55 11.09 -8.06 8.83
N GLU A 56 10.69 -8.83 7.81
CA GLU A 56 9.41 -9.55 7.81
C GLU A 56 9.58 -11.08 7.92
N GLY A 57 10.79 -11.61 7.76
CA GLY A 57 11.03 -13.06 7.62
C GLY A 57 10.40 -13.64 6.36
N ARG A 58 10.06 -12.79 5.38
CA ARG A 58 9.31 -13.15 4.18
C ARG A 58 10.06 -12.71 2.93
N ILE A 59 9.85 -13.46 1.86
CA ILE A 59 10.52 -13.24 0.56
C ILE A 59 9.56 -12.62 -0.45
N LYS A 60 8.26 -12.52 -0.11
CA LYS A 60 7.22 -11.96 -0.97
C LYS A 60 7.46 -10.46 -1.24
N PRO A 61 7.09 -9.96 -2.45
CA PRO A 61 7.05 -8.53 -2.70
C PRO A 61 6.21 -7.82 -1.64
N SER A 62 6.79 -6.80 -0.99
CA SER A 62 6.02 -5.79 -0.30
C SER A 62 5.19 -5.06 -1.36
N TYR A 63 3.96 -5.49 -1.56
CA TYR A 63 3.00 -4.71 -2.32
C TYR A 63 2.77 -3.43 -1.53
N SER A 64 3.22 -2.30 -2.07
CA SER A 64 2.76 -1.00 -1.62
C SER A 64 1.24 -1.01 -1.79
N LYS A 65 0.51 -1.38 -0.74
CA LYS A 65 -0.93 -1.15 -0.67
C LYS A 65 -1.04 0.35 -0.85
N GLY A 66 -1.54 0.76 -2.01
CA GLY A 66 -1.65 2.18 -2.35
C GLY A 66 -2.22 2.90 -1.13
N VAL A 67 -1.58 4.00 -0.72
CA VAL A 67 -1.98 4.75 0.46
C VAL A 67 -3.48 5.02 0.33
N GLN A 68 -4.29 4.25 1.04
CA GLN A 68 -5.71 4.53 1.09
C GLN A 68 -5.78 5.92 1.71
N LYS A 69 -6.28 6.91 0.96
CA LYS A 69 -6.73 8.17 1.54
C LYS A 69 -7.88 7.81 2.46
N THR A 70 -7.55 7.36 3.67
CA THR A 70 -8.50 7.02 4.70
C THR A 70 -9.07 8.34 5.19
N PHE A 71 -10.40 8.46 5.09
CA PHE A 71 -11.13 9.54 5.75
C PHE A 71 -10.72 9.56 7.22
N LYS A 72 -10.30 10.73 7.73
CA LYS A 72 -9.79 10.84 9.11
C LYS A 72 -10.85 10.35 10.08
N LYS A 73 -10.42 9.78 11.22
CA LYS A 73 -11.36 9.30 12.25
C LYS A 73 -12.35 10.38 12.70
N SER A 74 -11.89 11.63 12.84
CA SER A 74 -12.74 12.78 13.17
C SER A 74 -13.82 13.05 12.13
N ASP A 75 -13.46 12.98 10.84
CA ASP A 75 -14.42 13.20 9.75
C ASP A 75 -15.51 12.11 9.71
N ARG A 76 -15.15 10.86 10.03
CA ARG A 76 -16.13 9.75 10.16
C ARG A 76 -17.09 9.96 11.33
N LEU A 77 -16.59 10.46 12.46
CA LEU A 77 -17.40 10.75 13.63
C LEU A 77 -18.40 11.88 13.37
N ILE A 78 -18.00 12.93 12.64
CA ILE A 78 -18.91 14.02 12.24
C ILE A 78 -20.06 13.47 11.39
N ILE A 79 -19.76 12.63 10.39
CA ILE A 79 -20.78 11.99 9.54
C ILE A 79 -21.73 11.14 10.39
N LYS A 80 -21.20 10.35 11.33
CA LYS A 80 -22.01 9.55 12.26
C LYS A 80 -22.92 10.43 13.10
N ASN A 81 -22.41 11.49 13.70
CA ASN A 81 -23.20 12.37 14.57
C ASN A 81 -24.34 13.06 13.81
N ILE A 82 -24.11 13.46 12.55
CA ILE A 82 -25.17 14.01 11.69
C ILE A 82 -26.27 12.97 11.45
N ALA A 83 -25.90 11.71 11.18
CA ALA A 83 -26.85 10.64 10.92
C ALA A 83 -27.61 10.18 12.17
N VAL A 84 -26.95 10.14 13.33
CA VAL A 84 -27.60 9.81 14.62
C VAL A 84 -28.60 10.88 15.04
N GLY A 85 -28.31 12.15 14.76
CA GLY A 85 -29.23 13.25 15.03
C GLY A 85 -30.52 13.22 14.19
N ASP A 86 -30.52 12.51 13.06
CA ASP A 86 -31.69 12.30 12.19
C ASP A 86 -31.56 10.98 11.40
N PRO A 87 -32.07 9.85 11.93
CA PRO A 87 -31.91 8.53 11.33
C PRO A 87 -32.54 8.37 9.94
N PHE A 88 -33.49 9.25 9.56
CA PHE A 88 -34.18 9.21 8.27
C PHE A 88 -33.54 10.16 7.24
N LEU A 89 -32.45 10.83 7.62
CA LEU A 89 -31.78 11.80 6.78
C LEU A 89 -31.13 11.14 5.56
N ARG A 90 -31.53 11.55 4.36
CA ARG A 90 -30.96 11.05 3.11
C ARG A 90 -29.46 11.37 3.03
N ASN A 91 -28.65 10.45 2.48
CA ASN A 91 -27.19 10.60 2.35
C ASN A 91 -26.75 11.89 1.66
N ARG A 92 -27.55 12.44 0.73
CA ARG A 92 -27.26 13.74 0.10
C ARG A 92 -27.26 14.89 1.11
N LEU A 93 -28.19 14.86 2.07
CA LEU A 93 -28.32 15.88 3.09
C LEU A 93 -27.24 15.72 4.16
N ILE A 94 -26.83 14.48 4.47
CA ILE A 94 -25.66 14.20 5.32
C ILE A 94 -24.40 14.79 4.69
N ALA A 95 -24.17 14.55 3.39
CA ALA A 95 -23.03 15.13 2.67
C ALA A 95 -23.05 16.67 2.67
N HIS A 96 -24.22 17.26 2.47
CA HIS A 96 -24.40 18.71 2.52
C HIS A 96 -24.11 19.29 3.91
N ARG A 97 -24.66 18.71 4.98
CA ARG A 97 -24.38 19.14 6.37
C ARG A 97 -22.91 18.97 6.74
N TYR A 98 -22.28 17.89 6.31
CA TYR A 98 -20.84 17.68 6.50
C TYR A 98 -20.02 18.77 5.80
N TYR A 99 -20.39 19.15 4.58
CA TYR A 99 -19.75 20.24 3.84
C TYR A 99 -19.87 21.58 4.59
N LEU A 100 -21.06 21.91 5.09
CA LEU A 100 -21.28 23.13 5.87
C LEU A 100 -20.41 23.20 7.14
N LEU A 101 -20.13 22.06 7.76
CA LEU A 101 -19.32 22.00 8.99
C LEU A 101 -17.81 21.97 8.74
N THR A 102 -17.35 21.43 7.61
CA THR A 102 -15.94 21.11 7.40
C THR A 102 -15.31 21.77 6.18
N GLY A 103 -16.12 22.36 5.29
CA GLY A 103 -15.70 22.84 3.98
C GLY A 103 -15.27 21.74 3.00
N LYS A 104 -15.40 20.46 3.37
CA LYS A 104 -14.93 19.33 2.57
C LYS A 104 -16.07 18.69 1.79
N LEU A 105 -15.85 18.50 0.50
CA LEU A 105 -16.74 17.70 -0.33
C LEU A 105 -16.48 16.21 -0.09
N VAL A 106 -17.56 15.45 0.03
CA VAL A 106 -17.51 14.00 0.23
C VAL A 106 -18.50 13.33 -0.73
N SER A 107 -18.05 12.27 -1.40
CA SER A 107 -18.91 11.55 -2.33
C SER A 107 -20.00 10.79 -1.59
N LEU A 108 -21.17 10.62 -2.21
CA LEU A 108 -22.28 9.83 -1.64
C LEU A 108 -21.85 8.38 -1.36
N ARG A 109 -21.01 7.79 -2.23
CA ARG A 109 -20.45 6.45 -2.02
C ARG A 109 -19.59 6.40 -0.75
N THR A 110 -18.84 7.46 -0.47
CA THR A 110 -18.04 7.57 0.76
C THR A 110 -18.92 7.70 1.99
N ILE A 111 -19.99 8.51 1.95
CA ILE A 111 -20.98 8.61 3.03
C ILE A 111 -21.61 7.23 3.31
N THR A 112 -22.15 6.57 2.28
CA THR A 112 -22.76 5.24 2.42
C THR A 112 -21.77 4.24 3.01
N ARG A 113 -20.51 4.23 2.55
CA ARG A 113 -19.48 3.33 3.09
C ARG A 113 -19.22 3.61 4.57
N ILE A 114 -19.09 4.88 4.97
CA ILE A 114 -18.82 5.26 6.35
C ILE A 114 -19.99 4.88 7.26
N LEU A 115 -21.25 5.11 6.84
CA LEU A 115 -22.41 4.77 7.65
C LEU A 115 -22.52 3.25 7.88
N LYS A 116 -22.22 2.43 6.86
CA LYS A 116 -22.16 0.96 6.98
C LYS A 116 -21.07 0.44 7.93
N GLU A 117 -20.04 1.23 8.22
CA GLU A 117 -19.02 0.84 9.21
C GLU A 117 -19.53 1.01 10.66
N PHE A 118 -20.70 1.65 10.85
CA PHE A 118 -21.28 1.95 12.16
C PHE A 118 -22.62 1.23 12.42
N GLU A 119 -23.13 0.46 11.45
CA GLU A 119 -24.21 -0.52 11.66
C GLU A 119 -23.65 -1.77 12.36
#